data_AF-A0A813AD91-F1
#
_entry.id   AF-A0A813AD91-F1
#
_cell.length_a   1.000
_cell.length_b   1.000
_cell.length_c   1.000
_cell.angle_alpha   90.00
_cell.angle_beta   90.00
_cell.angle_gamma   90.00
#
_symmetry.space_group_name_H-M   'P 1'
#
loop_
_entity.id
_entity.type
_entity.pdbx_description
1 polymer ?
#
loop_
_entity_poly.entity_id
_entity_poly.type
_entity_poly.pdbx_seq_one_letter_code
_entity_poly.pdbx_strand_id
1 'polypeptide(L)'
;MDAKIALSSLLLVPLYTQQLLLSCSEDVPGDHEELAFLKGADSPFLELCYVRLSFDEAESAKLLVHAWRGEASEVEQCLIARACPDHRSEEDGRTALLSAALQGHLEVAKQLCRAGAVVDPEETDGASPMLAAAMQGRLEMVKFLADAKAALDRPTANGTTPLHVASLQGHLDVVTYLCQSGAVCDRTTPGGATPLYVSCYNGHLPIAQYLCSQRSDVCKRTPTGATLLHAAAQEGQLEVVAFLCEMPEVDKDAQMLDGATPLLAAALQGHVNVVQHLAQVKADIHKTTKDGASALHACARSGHVAVARFLCEAGADKDRAMMEGATPLLAAALQGHTEVVRYLCDAGADKDRTICDGVTAFHAAAERGHAEVVQCLCEVGADKDKAMRNGLTPLMAACLQGHEEVVRVLCDNGVMMETPMREDWGNLITIVARQ
;
A
#
# COMPACT_ATOMS: atom_id res chain seq x y z
N MET A 1 16.62 3.98 0.19
CA MET A 1 16.15 2.99 1.19
C MET A 1 14.78 3.47 1.61
N ASP A 2 13.82 3.18 0.74
CA ASP A 2 12.56 3.92 0.65
C ASP A 2 11.41 2.97 0.88
N ALA A 3 10.60 3.30 1.89
CA ALA A 3 9.33 2.68 2.21
C ALA A 3 8.25 3.07 1.19
N LYS A 4 8.53 2.86 -0.10
CA LYS A 4 7.60 3.07 -1.22
C LYS A 4 7.25 1.78 -1.96
N ILE A 5 7.54 0.59 -1.38
CA ILE A 5 7.30 -0.72 -2.03
C ILE A 5 6.24 -1.58 -1.32
N ALA A 6 5.57 -1.11 -0.25
CA ALA A 6 4.62 -1.97 0.47
C ALA A 6 3.13 -1.83 0.07
N LEU A 7 2.73 -0.88 -0.79
CA LEU A 7 1.30 -0.66 -1.09
C LEU A 7 0.93 -0.48 -2.57
N SER A 8 1.90 -0.53 -3.50
CA SER A 8 1.63 -0.47 -4.95
C SER A 8 1.69 -1.83 -5.66
N SER A 9 1.73 -2.95 -4.92
CA SER A 9 1.85 -4.31 -5.47
C SER A 9 0.52 -5.09 -5.51
N LEU A 10 -0.62 -4.46 -5.26
CA LEU A 10 -1.92 -5.15 -5.12
C LEU A 10 -2.95 -4.84 -6.21
N LEU A 11 -2.54 -4.25 -7.33
CA LEU A 11 -3.40 -4.07 -8.52
C LEU A 11 -2.78 -4.64 -9.81
N LEU A 12 -2.13 -5.79 -9.70
CA LEU A 12 -1.92 -6.68 -10.84
C LEU A 12 -3.06 -7.69 -10.86
N VAL A 13 -4.16 -7.29 -11.49
CA VAL A 13 -4.97 -8.23 -12.28
C VAL A 13 -3.98 -9.00 -13.16
N PRO A 14 -3.96 -10.35 -13.17
CA PRO A 14 -3.17 -11.04 -14.17
C PRO A 14 -3.73 -10.68 -15.55
N LEU A 15 -2.95 -9.90 -16.30
CA LEU A 15 -3.00 -9.91 -17.76
C LEU A 15 -2.66 -11.33 -18.22
N TYR A 16 -3.67 -12.19 -18.24
CA TYR A 16 -3.64 -13.49 -18.91
C TYR A 16 -4.90 -13.69 -19.76
N THR A 17 -5.30 -12.63 -20.46
CA THR A 17 -6.38 -12.67 -21.47
C THR A 17 -5.90 -12.34 -22.90
N GLN A 18 -4.59 -12.32 -23.18
CA GLN A 18 -4.10 -12.27 -24.56
C GLN A 18 -2.76 -13.02 -24.75
N GLN A 19 -2.80 -14.35 -24.82
CA GLN A 19 -2.02 -15.16 -25.79
C GLN A 19 -2.24 -16.65 -25.51
N LEU A 20 -3.13 -17.29 -26.28
CA LEU A 20 -2.99 -18.66 -26.82
C LEU A 20 -4.28 -19.05 -27.55
N LEU A 21 -4.51 -18.36 -28.67
CA LEU A 21 -5.22 -18.91 -29.82
C LEU A 21 -4.15 -19.04 -30.91
N LEU A 22 -3.55 -20.23 -31.04
CA LEU A 22 -2.85 -20.79 -32.22
C LEU A 22 -1.77 -21.79 -31.78
N SER A 23 -2.14 -23.06 -31.65
CA SER A 23 -1.33 -24.19 -32.16
C SER A 23 -2.13 -25.49 -32.01
N CYS A 24 -3.02 -25.76 -32.97
CA CYS A 24 -3.34 -27.12 -33.36
C CYS A 24 -2.29 -27.56 -34.39
N SER A 25 -1.49 -28.58 -34.11
CA SER A 25 -1.07 -29.62 -35.06
C SER A 25 0.09 -30.47 -34.52
N GLU A 26 -0.06 -31.79 -34.66
CA GLU A 26 0.99 -32.83 -34.82
C GLU A 26 1.62 -33.51 -33.57
N ASP A 27 1.11 -34.71 -33.30
CA ASP A 27 1.78 -36.03 -33.18
C ASP A 27 2.94 -36.32 -32.19
N VAL A 28 2.59 -37.05 -31.10
CA VAL A 28 3.01 -38.43 -30.63
C VAL A 28 4.52 -38.80 -30.46
N PRO A 29 5.01 -39.81 -29.64
CA PRO A 29 4.53 -40.60 -28.46
C PRO A 29 5.54 -40.68 -27.25
N GLY A 30 5.18 -41.36 -26.15
CA GLY A 30 6.18 -42.06 -25.30
C GLY A 30 5.83 -42.38 -23.83
N ASP A 31 5.19 -43.53 -23.63
CA ASP A 31 5.38 -44.53 -22.55
C ASP A 31 5.20 -44.21 -21.05
N HIS A 32 4.06 -44.70 -20.54
CA HIS A 32 3.83 -45.58 -19.38
C HIS A 32 4.81 -45.57 -18.18
N GLU A 33 4.28 -45.34 -16.96
CA GLU A 33 4.06 -46.38 -15.93
C GLU A 33 3.76 -45.75 -14.54
N GLU A 34 2.48 -45.71 -14.14
CA GLU A 34 2.04 -46.03 -12.76
C GLU A 34 0.52 -46.24 -12.69
N LEU A 35 0.01 -47.13 -13.54
CA LEU A 35 -1.28 -47.81 -13.36
C LEU A 35 -0.99 -49.31 -13.37
N ALA A 36 -0.40 -49.80 -12.28
CA ALA A 36 -0.09 -51.20 -12.08
C ALA A 36 -0.88 -51.79 -10.90
N PHE A 37 -2.22 -51.64 -10.93
CA PHE A 37 -3.09 -52.55 -10.20
C PHE A 37 -4.52 -52.51 -10.77
N LEU A 38 -4.75 -53.09 -11.95
CA LEU A 38 -6.08 -53.55 -12.44
C LEU A 38 -5.97 -54.28 -13.80
N LYS A 39 -4.95 -55.13 -14.01
CA LYS A 39 -5.00 -56.12 -15.10
C LYS A 39 -5.79 -57.33 -14.62
N GLY A 40 -7.09 -57.36 -14.93
CA GLY A 40 -7.90 -58.57 -14.73
C GLY A 40 -9.40 -58.42 -14.54
N ALA A 41 -10.05 -57.33 -14.98
CA ALA A 41 -11.51 -57.26 -14.98
C ALA A 41 -12.02 -56.60 -16.28
N ASP A 42 -12.26 -57.42 -17.30
CA ASP A 42 -13.13 -57.04 -18.43
C ASP A 42 -14.54 -56.82 -17.87
N SER A 43 -14.86 -55.58 -17.52
CA SER A 43 -16.18 -55.18 -17.09
C SER A 43 -16.56 -53.87 -17.77
N PRO A 44 -17.60 -53.84 -18.64
CA PRO A 44 -18.10 -52.60 -19.23
C PRO A 44 -18.54 -51.58 -18.18
N PHE A 45 -18.70 -52.01 -16.93
CA PHE A 45 -18.99 -51.17 -15.78
C PHE A 45 -17.83 -50.23 -15.42
N LEU A 46 -16.57 -50.67 -15.50
CA LEU A 46 -15.41 -49.83 -15.15
C LEU A 46 -15.16 -48.74 -16.20
N GLU A 47 -15.33 -49.06 -17.48
CA GLU A 47 -15.20 -48.10 -18.59
C GLU A 47 -16.38 -47.11 -18.61
N LEU A 48 -17.62 -47.58 -18.36
CA LEU A 48 -18.78 -46.71 -18.13
C LEU A 48 -18.58 -45.84 -16.89
N CYS A 49 -18.03 -46.36 -15.80
CA CYS A 49 -17.73 -45.57 -14.60
C CYS A 49 -16.64 -44.53 -14.88
N TYR A 50 -15.59 -44.87 -15.63
CA TYR A 50 -14.49 -43.96 -15.96
C TYR A 50 -14.94 -42.85 -16.93
N VAL A 51 -15.66 -43.21 -17.99
CA VAL A 51 -16.25 -42.24 -18.94
C VAL A 51 -17.26 -41.35 -18.21
N ARG A 52 -18.06 -41.91 -17.30
CA ARG A 52 -19.03 -41.16 -16.50
C ARG A 52 -18.36 -40.23 -15.48
N LEU A 53 -17.25 -40.65 -14.86
CA LEU A 53 -16.44 -39.79 -13.98
C LEU A 53 -15.84 -38.60 -14.78
N SER A 54 -15.30 -38.86 -15.97
CA SER A 54 -14.77 -37.79 -16.83
C SER A 54 -15.84 -36.84 -17.36
N PHE A 55 -17.07 -37.34 -17.58
CA PHE A 55 -18.22 -36.52 -17.99
C PHE A 55 -18.73 -35.65 -16.84
N ASP A 56 -18.87 -36.22 -15.64
CA ASP A 56 -19.30 -35.49 -14.44
C ASP A 56 -18.25 -34.41 -14.07
N GLU A 57 -16.96 -34.66 -14.27
CA GLU A 57 -15.89 -33.66 -14.12
C GLU A 57 -15.97 -32.54 -15.17
N ALA A 58 -16.21 -32.87 -16.44
CA ALA A 58 -16.35 -31.87 -17.49
C ALA A 58 -17.56 -30.94 -17.28
N GLU A 59 -18.70 -31.49 -16.86
CA GLU A 59 -19.89 -30.69 -16.50
C GLU A 59 -19.66 -29.85 -15.25
N SER A 60 -18.86 -30.34 -14.30
CA SER A 60 -18.48 -29.57 -13.11
C SER A 60 -17.53 -28.41 -13.44
N ALA A 61 -16.63 -28.59 -14.40
CA ALA A 61 -15.79 -27.49 -14.91
C ALA A 61 -16.63 -26.43 -15.67
N LYS A 62 -17.61 -26.85 -16.48
CA LYS A 62 -18.55 -25.92 -17.12
C LYS A 62 -19.39 -25.17 -16.11
N LEU A 63 -19.86 -25.85 -15.06
CA LEU A 63 -20.63 -25.25 -13.97
C LEU A 63 -19.88 -24.05 -13.36
N LEU A 64 -18.57 -24.15 -13.16
CA LEU A 64 -17.74 -23.03 -12.67
C LEU A 64 -17.82 -21.80 -13.58
N VAL A 65 -17.70 -22.02 -14.90
CA VAL A 65 -17.74 -20.94 -15.91
C VAL A 65 -19.13 -20.32 -15.99
N HIS A 66 -20.19 -21.12 -16.05
CA HIS A 66 -21.56 -20.62 -16.09
C HIS A 66 -21.94 -19.90 -14.79
N ALA A 67 -21.43 -20.38 -13.64
CA ALA A 67 -21.65 -19.71 -12.36
C ALA A 67 -20.95 -18.35 -12.28
N TRP A 68 -19.74 -18.25 -12.85
CA TRP A 68 -19.02 -16.98 -13.01
C TRP A 68 -19.72 -16.01 -13.96
N ARG A 69 -20.32 -16.50 -15.05
CA ARG A 69 -21.03 -15.65 -16.03
C ARG A 69 -22.46 -15.27 -15.60
N GLY A 70 -23.01 -15.96 -14.61
CA GLY A 70 -24.38 -15.73 -14.15
C GLY A 70 -25.45 -16.39 -15.01
N GLU A 71 -25.09 -17.42 -15.77
CA GLU A 71 -25.97 -18.10 -16.72
C GLU A 71 -26.84 -19.14 -15.99
N ALA A 72 -27.85 -18.67 -15.24
CA ALA A 72 -28.69 -19.51 -14.37
C ALA A 72 -29.36 -20.71 -15.07
N SER A 73 -29.75 -20.56 -16.34
CA SER A 73 -30.33 -21.66 -17.13
C SER A 73 -29.30 -22.75 -17.46
N GLU A 74 -28.05 -22.37 -17.70
CA GLU A 74 -26.96 -23.32 -17.99
C GLU A 74 -26.46 -23.98 -16.70
N VAL A 75 -26.39 -23.21 -15.61
CA VAL A 75 -26.13 -23.76 -14.26
C VAL A 75 -27.15 -24.83 -13.90
N GLU A 76 -28.44 -24.58 -14.12
CA GLU A 76 -29.49 -25.58 -13.88
C GLU A 76 -29.32 -26.83 -14.75
N GLN A 77 -28.97 -26.67 -16.03
CA GLN A 77 -28.69 -27.79 -16.93
C GLN A 77 -27.48 -28.63 -16.47
N CYS A 78 -26.37 -27.99 -16.08
CA CYS A 78 -25.20 -28.70 -15.54
C CYS A 78 -25.55 -29.46 -14.26
N LEU A 79 -26.36 -28.88 -13.36
CA LEU A 79 -26.80 -29.54 -12.13
C LEU A 79 -27.73 -30.73 -12.43
N ILE A 80 -28.64 -30.62 -13.40
CA ILE A 80 -29.46 -31.75 -13.90
C ILE A 80 -28.58 -32.84 -14.50
N ALA A 81 -27.51 -32.45 -15.20
CA ALA A 81 -26.49 -33.35 -15.76
C ALA A 81 -25.56 -33.95 -14.68
N ARG A 82 -25.86 -33.75 -13.39
CA ARG A 82 -25.13 -34.28 -12.23
C ARG A 82 -23.74 -33.69 -12.00
N ALA A 83 -23.50 -32.46 -12.47
CA ALA A 83 -22.33 -31.69 -12.06
C ALA A 83 -22.24 -31.59 -10.53
N CYS A 84 -21.04 -31.76 -9.98
CA CYS A 84 -20.80 -31.60 -8.57
C CYS A 84 -20.75 -30.09 -8.23
N PRO A 85 -21.67 -29.57 -7.38
CA PRO A 85 -21.69 -28.15 -7.05
C PRO A 85 -20.47 -27.67 -6.27
N ASP A 86 -19.77 -28.60 -5.60
CA ASP A 86 -18.57 -28.36 -4.80
C ASP A 86 -17.27 -28.67 -5.55
N HIS A 87 -17.35 -28.93 -6.85
CA HIS A 87 -16.16 -29.09 -7.67
C HIS A 87 -15.28 -27.84 -7.60
N ARG A 88 -13.97 -28.09 -7.53
CA ARG A 88 -12.95 -27.07 -7.39
C ARG A 88 -12.20 -26.94 -8.70
N SER A 89 -11.97 -25.71 -9.13
CA SER A 89 -11.09 -25.43 -10.26
C SER A 89 -9.68 -25.97 -10.00
N GLU A 90 -9.03 -26.46 -11.05
CA GLU A 90 -7.65 -26.94 -10.98
C GLU A 90 -6.65 -25.79 -10.79
N GLU A 91 -6.95 -24.60 -11.31
CA GLU A 91 -6.04 -23.45 -11.32
C GLU A 91 -5.93 -22.75 -9.95
N ASP A 92 -7.08 -22.52 -9.31
CA ASP A 92 -7.18 -21.68 -8.10
C ASP A 92 -8.05 -22.26 -6.98
N GLY A 93 -8.53 -23.50 -7.13
CA GLY A 93 -9.26 -24.24 -6.09
C GLY A 93 -10.68 -23.77 -5.80
N ARG A 94 -11.18 -22.78 -6.55
CA ARG A 94 -12.45 -22.09 -6.30
C ARG A 94 -13.67 -22.94 -6.64
N THR A 95 -14.72 -22.78 -5.84
CA THR A 95 -16.04 -23.39 -6.06
C THR A 95 -16.97 -22.51 -6.91
N ALA A 96 -18.00 -23.12 -7.51
CA ALA A 96 -19.00 -22.40 -8.30
C ALA A 96 -19.77 -21.37 -7.46
N LEU A 97 -20.02 -21.68 -6.19
CA LEU A 97 -20.69 -20.76 -5.26
C LEU A 97 -19.83 -19.53 -4.96
N LEU A 98 -18.52 -19.72 -4.78
CA LEU A 98 -17.59 -18.60 -4.58
C LEU A 98 -17.55 -17.68 -5.81
N SER A 99 -17.50 -18.26 -7.02
CA SER A 99 -17.55 -17.51 -8.28
C SER A 99 -18.84 -16.71 -8.43
N ALA A 100 -19.99 -17.33 -8.15
CA ALA A 100 -21.29 -16.66 -8.18
C ALA A 100 -21.40 -15.53 -7.14
N ALA A 101 -20.86 -15.74 -5.93
CA ALA A 101 -20.84 -14.75 -4.87
C ALA A 101 -19.95 -13.54 -5.21
N LEU A 102 -18.78 -13.79 -5.80
CA LEU A 102 -17.86 -12.74 -6.25
C LEU A 102 -18.48 -11.86 -7.35
N GLN A 103 -19.22 -12.45 -8.27
CA GLN A 103 -19.87 -11.68 -9.34
C GLN A 103 -21.22 -11.08 -8.91
N GLY A 104 -21.82 -11.61 -7.84
CA GLY A 104 -23.12 -11.18 -7.31
C GLY A 104 -24.31 -11.83 -8.01
N HIS A 105 -24.13 -13.00 -8.62
CA HIS A 105 -25.18 -13.75 -9.30
C HIS A 105 -26.06 -14.49 -8.29
N LEU A 106 -26.98 -13.76 -7.65
CA LEU A 106 -27.84 -14.26 -6.58
C LEU A 106 -28.67 -15.49 -6.96
N GLU A 107 -29.23 -15.52 -8.17
CA GLU A 107 -30.08 -16.64 -8.57
C GLU A 107 -29.26 -17.92 -8.80
N VAL A 108 -28.06 -17.79 -9.38
CA VAL A 108 -27.09 -18.89 -9.49
C VAL A 108 -26.71 -19.41 -8.10
N ALA A 109 -26.38 -18.52 -7.16
CA ALA A 109 -26.03 -18.93 -5.79
C ALA A 109 -27.19 -19.67 -5.11
N LYS A 110 -28.44 -19.24 -5.31
CA LYS A 110 -29.63 -19.95 -4.81
C LYS A 110 -29.78 -21.35 -5.42
N GLN A 111 -29.57 -21.49 -6.72
CA GLN A 111 -29.61 -22.79 -7.40
C GLN A 111 -28.53 -23.73 -6.85
N LEU A 112 -27.30 -23.25 -6.69
CA LEU A 112 -26.18 -24.02 -6.14
C LEU A 112 -26.46 -24.49 -4.70
N CYS A 113 -26.93 -23.60 -3.82
CA CYS A 113 -27.27 -24.00 -2.45
C CYS A 113 -28.44 -25.00 -2.40
N ARG A 114 -29.45 -24.87 -3.27
CA ARG A 114 -30.55 -25.86 -3.39
C ARG A 114 -30.05 -27.22 -3.85
N ALA A 115 -29.01 -27.25 -4.68
CA ALA A 115 -28.34 -28.46 -5.13
C ALA A 115 -27.37 -29.05 -4.09
N GLY A 116 -27.23 -28.42 -2.92
CA GLY A 116 -26.42 -28.91 -1.81
C GLY A 116 -24.98 -28.38 -1.77
N ALA A 117 -24.67 -27.31 -2.50
CA ALA A 117 -23.36 -26.66 -2.42
C ALA A 117 -23.00 -26.29 -0.96
N VAL A 118 -21.76 -26.55 -0.58
CA VAL A 118 -21.19 -26.16 0.71
C VAL A 118 -21.04 -24.65 0.74
N VAL A 119 -21.74 -24.02 1.70
CA VAL A 119 -21.78 -22.56 1.83
C VAL A 119 -20.45 -21.97 2.31
N ASP A 120 -19.71 -22.72 3.12
CA ASP A 120 -18.42 -22.32 3.69
C ASP A 120 -17.29 -23.28 3.25
N PRO A 121 -16.94 -23.31 1.95
CA PRO A 121 -15.88 -24.21 1.46
C PRO A 121 -14.55 -23.92 2.16
N GLU A 122 -13.75 -24.96 2.37
CA GLU A 122 -12.39 -24.81 2.91
C GLU A 122 -11.44 -24.37 1.80
N GLU A 123 -11.27 -23.07 1.61
CA GLU A 123 -10.29 -22.54 0.65
C GLU A 123 -8.91 -22.36 1.29
N THR A 124 -7.86 -22.49 0.48
CA THR A 124 -6.45 -22.47 0.91
C THR A 124 -6.02 -21.12 1.51
N ASP A 125 -6.63 -20.02 1.07
CA ASP A 125 -6.42 -18.66 1.57
C ASP A 125 -7.47 -18.21 2.60
N GLY A 126 -8.48 -19.06 2.87
CA GLY A 126 -9.63 -18.74 3.69
C GLY A 126 -10.67 -17.85 2.98
N ALA A 127 -10.67 -17.80 1.65
CA ALA A 127 -11.76 -17.21 0.88
C ALA A 127 -13.10 -17.88 1.23
N SER A 128 -14.16 -17.07 1.30
CA SER A 128 -15.53 -17.56 1.51
C SER A 128 -16.49 -16.79 0.61
N PRO A 129 -17.62 -17.40 0.20
CA PRO A 129 -18.68 -16.70 -0.51
C PRO A 129 -19.15 -15.44 0.23
N MET A 130 -19.22 -15.50 1.57
CA MET A 130 -19.57 -14.34 2.41
C MET A 130 -18.57 -13.20 2.26
N LEU A 131 -17.28 -13.49 2.30
CA LEU A 131 -16.22 -12.49 2.12
C LEU A 131 -16.23 -11.89 0.72
N ALA A 132 -16.40 -12.73 -0.32
CA ALA A 132 -16.49 -12.27 -1.70
C ALA A 132 -17.70 -11.34 -1.93
N ALA A 133 -18.87 -11.73 -1.43
CA ALA A 133 -20.08 -10.92 -1.50
C ALA A 133 -19.94 -9.58 -0.75
N ALA A 134 -19.31 -9.61 0.43
CA ALA A 134 -19.08 -8.42 1.24
C ALA A 134 -18.07 -7.46 0.60
N MET A 135 -16.99 -7.98 0.01
CA MET A 135 -16.01 -7.19 -0.73
C MET A 135 -16.64 -6.46 -1.93
N GLN A 136 -17.63 -7.08 -2.57
CA GLN A 136 -18.29 -6.57 -3.77
C GLN A 136 -19.56 -5.76 -3.46
N GLY A 137 -19.89 -5.55 -2.19
CA GLY A 137 -21.05 -4.75 -1.79
C GLY A 137 -22.39 -5.38 -2.16
N ARG A 138 -22.45 -6.71 -2.33
CA ARG A 138 -23.65 -7.41 -2.77
C ARG A 138 -24.55 -7.72 -1.57
N LEU A 139 -25.24 -6.73 -1.02
CA LEU A 139 -26.06 -6.86 0.19
C LEU A 139 -27.04 -8.04 0.15
N GLU A 140 -27.79 -8.20 -0.95
CA GLU A 140 -28.77 -9.29 -1.06
C GLU A 140 -28.10 -10.67 -1.12
N MET A 141 -26.88 -10.77 -1.65
CA MET A 141 -26.08 -11.99 -1.59
C MET A 141 -25.60 -12.26 -0.16
N VAL A 142 -25.12 -11.22 0.55
CA VAL A 142 -24.70 -11.33 1.95
C VAL A 142 -25.87 -11.82 2.83
N LYS A 143 -27.07 -11.25 2.67
CA LYS A 143 -28.28 -11.69 3.37
C LYS A 143 -28.62 -13.14 3.08
N PHE A 144 -28.62 -13.52 1.80
CA PHE A 144 -28.88 -14.90 1.39
C PHE A 144 -27.89 -15.89 2.02
N LEU A 145 -26.60 -15.58 1.99
CA LEU A 145 -25.56 -16.44 2.58
C LEU A 145 -25.71 -16.54 4.11
N ALA A 146 -26.07 -15.45 4.79
CA ALA A 146 -26.34 -15.46 6.22
C ALA A 146 -27.56 -16.33 6.57
N ASP A 147 -28.65 -16.25 5.78
CA ASP A 147 -29.82 -17.11 5.92
C ASP A 147 -29.47 -18.59 5.68
N ALA A 148 -28.56 -18.85 4.74
CA ALA A 148 -27.98 -20.16 4.46
C ALA A 148 -26.95 -20.63 5.51
N LYS A 149 -26.83 -19.93 6.65
CA LYS A 149 -25.95 -20.26 7.78
C LYS A 149 -24.44 -20.20 7.47
N ALA A 150 -24.04 -19.39 6.48
CA ALA A 150 -22.63 -19.05 6.29
C ALA A 150 -22.04 -18.40 7.56
N ALA A 151 -20.77 -18.68 7.84
CA ALA A 151 -20.04 -18.06 8.92
C ALA A 151 -19.80 -16.56 8.64
N LEU A 152 -20.61 -15.70 9.26
CA LEU A 152 -20.58 -14.24 9.13
C LEU A 152 -19.18 -13.62 9.33
N ASP A 153 -18.38 -14.24 10.18
CA ASP A 153 -17.16 -13.68 10.74
C ASP A 153 -15.92 -14.53 10.45
N ARG A 154 -16.01 -15.52 9.55
CA ARG A 154 -14.88 -16.39 9.21
C ARG A 154 -13.71 -15.54 8.69
N PRO A 155 -12.55 -15.55 9.36
CA PRO A 155 -11.39 -14.80 8.88
C PRO A 155 -10.65 -15.56 7.77
N THR A 156 -9.99 -14.83 6.89
CA THR A 156 -8.96 -15.39 5.98
C THR A 156 -7.71 -15.79 6.76
N ALA A 157 -6.74 -16.40 6.06
CA ALA A 157 -5.42 -16.69 6.63
C ALA A 157 -4.73 -15.44 7.23
N ASN A 158 -5.03 -14.25 6.69
CA ASN A 158 -4.50 -12.97 7.17
C ASN A 158 -5.41 -12.29 8.22
N GLY A 159 -6.36 -13.02 8.80
CA GLY A 159 -7.27 -12.50 9.83
C GLY A 159 -8.35 -11.52 9.33
N THR A 160 -8.47 -11.33 8.02
CA THR A 160 -9.45 -10.41 7.41
C THR A 160 -10.84 -11.05 7.43
N THR A 161 -11.84 -10.34 7.95
CA THR A 161 -13.25 -10.81 7.95
C THR A 161 -14.09 -10.13 6.86
N PRO A 162 -15.31 -10.62 6.57
CA PRO A 162 -16.26 -9.94 5.70
C PRO A 162 -16.50 -8.47 6.10
N LEU A 163 -16.54 -8.18 7.40
CA LEU A 163 -16.70 -6.82 7.91
C LEU A 163 -15.49 -5.92 7.58
N HIS A 164 -14.26 -6.45 7.61
CA HIS A 164 -13.06 -5.71 7.19
C HIS A 164 -13.13 -5.35 5.70
N VAL A 165 -13.43 -6.30 4.82
CA VAL A 165 -13.45 -6.02 3.37
C VAL A 165 -14.60 -5.09 2.98
N ALA A 166 -15.78 -5.22 3.61
CA ALA A 166 -16.88 -4.28 3.39
C ALA A 166 -16.52 -2.86 3.85
N SER A 167 -15.82 -2.75 4.99
CA SER A 167 -15.35 -1.46 5.53
C SER A 167 -14.23 -0.85 4.69
N LEU A 168 -13.34 -1.68 4.13
CA LEU A 168 -12.27 -1.26 3.21
C LEU A 168 -12.84 -0.70 1.90
N GLN A 169 -13.87 -1.35 1.37
CA GLN A 169 -14.46 -1.04 0.06
C GLN A 169 -15.57 0.02 0.10
N GLY A 170 -16.01 0.42 1.29
CA GLY A 170 -17.00 1.51 1.44
C GLY A 170 -18.46 1.08 1.40
N HIS A 171 -18.75 -0.22 1.59
CA HIS A 171 -20.11 -0.77 1.51
C HIS A 171 -20.86 -0.64 2.84
N LEU A 172 -21.37 0.56 3.13
CA LEU A 172 -22.04 0.88 4.40
C LEU A 172 -23.24 -0.02 4.71
N ASP A 173 -24.03 -0.36 3.70
CA ASP A 173 -25.21 -1.21 3.83
C ASP A 173 -24.84 -2.64 4.25
N VAL A 174 -23.79 -3.21 3.66
CA VAL A 174 -23.21 -4.49 4.06
C VAL A 174 -22.63 -4.40 5.47
N VAL A 175 -21.84 -3.37 5.79
CA VAL A 175 -21.29 -3.17 7.14
C VAL A 175 -22.42 -3.11 8.18
N THR A 176 -23.48 -2.35 7.88
CA THR A 176 -24.64 -2.19 8.76
C THR A 176 -25.30 -3.53 9.03
N TYR A 177 -25.58 -4.29 7.96
CA TYR A 177 -26.20 -5.61 8.07
C TYR A 177 -25.34 -6.61 8.84
N LEU A 178 -24.03 -6.67 8.56
CA LEU A 178 -23.12 -7.59 9.24
C LEU A 178 -23.06 -7.30 10.74
N CYS A 179 -22.95 -6.03 11.14
CA CYS A 179 -22.94 -5.64 12.56
C CYS A 179 -24.26 -5.98 13.25
N GLN A 180 -25.41 -5.68 12.61
CA GLN A 180 -26.73 -6.02 13.15
C GLN A 180 -26.96 -7.54 13.26
N SER A 181 -26.30 -8.31 12.39
CA SER A 181 -26.35 -9.78 12.40
C SER A 181 -25.38 -10.42 13.40
N GLY A 182 -24.65 -9.62 14.17
CA GLY A 182 -23.77 -10.09 15.24
C GLY A 182 -22.30 -10.26 14.86
N ALA A 183 -21.85 -9.70 13.73
CA ALA A 183 -20.41 -9.65 13.41
C ALA A 183 -19.64 -8.82 14.45
N VAL A 184 -18.45 -9.30 14.84
CA VAL A 184 -17.61 -8.64 15.85
C VAL A 184 -16.94 -7.40 15.24
N CYS A 185 -17.43 -6.22 15.65
CA CYS A 185 -17.01 -4.92 15.10
C CYS A 185 -15.51 -4.59 15.31
N ASP A 186 -14.90 -5.10 16.38
CA ASP A 186 -13.53 -4.75 16.79
C ASP A 186 -12.50 -5.88 16.63
N ARG A 187 -12.85 -6.92 15.88
CA ARG A 187 -11.88 -7.96 15.53
C ARG A 187 -10.72 -7.33 14.77
N THR A 188 -9.50 -7.79 15.06
CA THR A 188 -8.28 -7.26 14.46
C THR A 188 -7.64 -8.28 13.53
N THR A 189 -7.07 -7.80 12.43
CA THR A 189 -6.07 -8.55 11.66
C THR A 189 -4.78 -8.73 12.46
N PRO A 190 -3.82 -9.58 12.05
CA PRO A 190 -2.50 -9.69 12.68
C PRO A 190 -1.73 -8.36 12.72
N GLY A 191 -1.97 -7.47 11.76
CA GLY A 191 -1.43 -6.11 11.75
C GLY A 191 -2.14 -5.15 12.71
N GLY A 192 -3.12 -5.63 13.48
CA GLY A 192 -3.91 -4.85 14.43
C GLY A 192 -4.98 -3.95 13.83
N ALA A 193 -5.23 -4.04 12.53
CA ALA A 193 -6.27 -3.24 11.88
C ALA A 193 -7.66 -3.78 12.24
N THR A 194 -8.54 -2.92 12.73
CA THR A 194 -9.98 -3.18 12.88
C THR A 194 -10.75 -2.78 11.62
N PRO A 195 -12.03 -3.19 11.46
CA PRO A 195 -12.94 -2.63 10.47
C PRO A 195 -13.00 -1.09 10.50
N LEU A 196 -13.03 -0.50 11.70
CA LEU A 196 -13.00 0.94 11.88
C LEU A 196 -11.68 1.54 11.36
N TYR A 197 -10.53 0.93 11.68
CA TYR A 197 -9.22 1.36 11.17
C TYR A 197 -9.17 1.39 9.64
N VAL A 198 -9.61 0.32 8.97
CA VAL A 198 -9.57 0.26 7.50
C VAL A 198 -10.55 1.23 6.84
N SER A 199 -11.69 1.52 7.48
CA SER A 199 -12.62 2.55 7.00
C SER A 199 -12.02 3.96 7.11
N CYS A 200 -11.31 4.25 8.20
CA CYS A 200 -10.61 5.53 8.38
C CYS A 200 -9.46 5.71 7.39
N TYR A 201 -8.70 4.64 7.14
CA TYR A 201 -7.62 4.62 6.15
C TYR A 201 -8.12 4.95 4.73
N ASN A 202 -9.28 4.41 4.32
CA ASN A 202 -9.83 4.62 2.98
C ASN A 202 -10.81 5.81 2.87
N GLY A 203 -11.03 6.56 3.95
CA GLY A 203 -11.87 7.76 3.92
C GLY A 203 -13.37 7.52 3.97
N HIS A 204 -13.81 6.33 4.36
CA HIS A 204 -15.24 5.98 4.41
C HIS A 204 -15.91 6.53 5.67
N LEU A 205 -16.08 7.86 5.74
CA LEU A 205 -16.66 8.56 6.90
C LEU A 205 -17.99 7.97 7.39
N PRO A 206 -18.97 7.63 6.53
CA PRO A 206 -20.24 7.06 7.01
C PRO A 206 -20.06 5.73 7.75
N ILE A 207 -19.08 4.91 7.32
CA ILE A 207 -18.74 3.65 7.98
C ILE A 207 -18.05 3.92 9.31
N ALA A 208 -17.10 4.85 9.35
CA ALA A 208 -16.43 5.24 10.57
C ALA A 208 -17.44 5.73 11.63
N GLN A 209 -18.37 6.61 11.23
CA GLN A 209 -19.46 7.08 12.09
C GLN A 209 -20.35 5.94 12.58
N TYR A 210 -20.74 5.03 11.69
CA TYR A 210 -21.57 3.89 12.06
C TYR A 210 -20.86 2.97 13.06
N LEU A 211 -19.61 2.57 12.81
CA LEU A 211 -18.87 1.68 13.71
C LEU A 211 -18.61 2.34 15.08
N CYS A 212 -18.33 3.64 15.12
CA CYS A 212 -18.27 4.39 16.38
C CYS A 212 -19.61 4.35 17.14
N SER A 213 -20.75 4.43 16.44
CA SER A 213 -22.08 4.28 17.07
C SER A 213 -22.32 2.87 17.65
N GLN A 214 -21.63 1.86 17.12
CA GLN A 214 -21.64 0.47 17.63
C GLN A 214 -20.66 0.25 18.80
N ARG A 215 -20.10 1.33 19.37
CA ARG A 215 -19.13 1.30 20.47
C ARG A 215 -17.80 0.64 20.12
N SER A 216 -17.38 0.70 18.85
CA SER A 216 -16.02 0.33 18.46
C SER A 216 -14.98 1.17 19.21
N ASP A 217 -13.89 0.53 19.62
CA ASP A 217 -12.79 1.20 20.35
C ASP A 217 -11.99 2.14 19.42
N VAL A 218 -12.27 3.45 19.53
CA VAL A 218 -11.60 4.52 18.79
C VAL A 218 -10.14 4.75 19.21
N CYS A 219 -9.77 4.31 20.41
CA CYS A 219 -8.44 4.49 20.98
C CYS A 219 -7.52 3.31 20.72
N LYS A 220 -8.03 2.25 20.07
CA LYS A 220 -7.28 1.03 19.78
C LYS A 220 -6.06 1.34 18.90
N ARG A 221 -4.93 0.71 19.24
CA ARG A 221 -3.65 0.88 18.54
C ARG A 221 -3.23 -0.41 17.85
N THR A 222 -2.59 -0.27 16.69
CA THR A 222 -1.89 -1.38 16.02
C THR A 222 -0.62 -1.77 16.80
N PRO A 223 0.02 -2.92 16.50
CA PRO A 223 1.31 -3.27 17.06
C PRO A 223 2.41 -2.23 16.84
N THR A 224 2.34 -1.43 15.77
CA THR A 224 3.27 -0.32 15.51
C THR A 224 2.90 0.95 16.28
N GLY A 225 1.83 0.92 17.05
CA GLY A 225 1.31 2.04 17.84
C GLY A 225 0.42 3.01 17.05
N ALA A 226 0.08 2.71 15.79
CA ALA A 226 -0.75 3.57 14.95
C ALA A 226 -2.19 3.61 15.46
N THR A 227 -2.80 4.80 15.41
CA THR A 227 -4.21 5.06 15.77
C THR A 227 -5.05 5.26 14.50
N LEU A 228 -6.38 5.36 14.64
CA LEU A 228 -7.28 5.75 13.54
C LEU A 228 -6.87 7.07 12.89
N LEU A 229 -6.43 8.03 13.71
CA LEU A 229 -6.00 9.34 13.23
C LEU A 229 -4.71 9.26 12.41
N HIS A 230 -3.78 8.36 12.74
CA HIS A 230 -2.61 8.10 11.88
C HIS A 230 -3.03 7.59 10.51
N ALA A 231 -3.93 6.60 10.47
CA ALA A 231 -4.41 6.01 9.22
C ALA A 231 -5.09 7.06 8.32
N ALA A 232 -6.03 7.83 8.87
CA ALA A 232 -6.73 8.88 8.14
C ALA A 232 -5.79 10.01 7.70
N ALA A 233 -4.85 10.40 8.56
CA ALA A 233 -3.91 11.49 8.25
C ALA A 233 -2.88 11.09 7.19
N GLN A 234 -2.39 9.85 7.23
CA GLN A 234 -1.46 9.32 6.25
C GLN A 234 -2.08 9.29 4.85
N GLU A 235 -3.36 8.92 4.73
CA GLU A 235 -4.03 8.81 3.43
C GLU A 235 -4.80 10.08 3.03
N GLY A 236 -4.63 11.18 3.77
CA GLY A 236 -5.19 12.48 3.40
C GLY A 236 -6.70 12.62 3.58
N GLN A 237 -7.31 11.77 4.41
CA GLN A 237 -8.76 11.66 4.59
C GLN A 237 -9.29 12.77 5.49
N LEU A 238 -9.34 14.01 4.99
CA LEU A 238 -9.67 15.21 5.77
C LEU A 238 -10.98 15.10 6.55
N GLU A 239 -12.04 14.58 5.94
CA GLU A 239 -13.35 14.49 6.59
C GLU A 239 -13.32 13.52 7.78
N VAL A 240 -12.61 12.39 7.64
CA VAL A 240 -12.40 11.43 8.73
C VAL A 240 -11.51 12.04 9.82
N VAL A 241 -10.43 12.73 9.43
CA VAL A 241 -9.55 13.44 10.37
C VAL A 241 -10.35 14.44 11.20
N ALA A 242 -11.20 15.25 10.55
CA ALA A 242 -12.04 16.23 11.22
C ALA A 242 -13.00 15.57 12.22
N PHE A 243 -13.71 14.53 11.78
CA PHE A 243 -14.61 13.75 12.64
C PHE A 243 -13.88 13.15 13.86
N LEU A 244 -12.70 12.54 13.67
CA LEU A 244 -11.93 11.98 14.77
C LEU A 244 -11.41 13.07 15.73
N CYS A 245 -11.06 14.25 15.22
CA CYS A 245 -10.56 15.36 16.04
C CYS A 245 -11.64 16.03 16.91
N GLU A 246 -12.92 15.83 16.59
CA GLU A 246 -14.07 16.26 17.41
C GLU A 246 -14.28 15.35 18.63
N MET A 247 -13.73 14.12 18.62
CA MET A 247 -13.86 13.17 19.73
C MET A 247 -12.86 13.50 20.85
N PRO A 248 -13.31 13.65 22.11
CA PRO A 248 -12.44 14.01 23.23
C PRO A 248 -11.43 12.91 23.59
N GLU A 249 -11.71 11.64 23.27
CA GLU A 249 -10.86 10.49 23.58
C GLU A 249 -9.68 10.33 22.60
N VAL A 250 -9.72 11.02 21.44
CA VAL A 250 -8.70 10.91 20.40
C VAL A 250 -7.52 11.83 20.73
N ASP A 251 -6.38 11.21 21.07
CA ASP A 251 -5.11 11.90 21.22
C ASP A 251 -4.55 12.29 19.83
N LYS A 252 -4.64 13.59 19.52
CA LYS A 252 -4.16 14.19 18.27
C LYS A 252 -2.64 14.09 18.09
N ASP A 253 -1.93 13.95 19.20
CA ASP A 253 -0.48 13.92 19.26
C ASP A 253 0.04 12.54 19.66
N ALA A 254 -0.79 11.50 19.50
CA ALA A 254 -0.42 10.12 19.74
C ALA A 254 0.83 9.78 18.92
N GLN A 255 1.78 9.08 19.54
CA GLN A 255 3.01 8.65 18.87
C GLN A 255 3.01 7.14 18.62
N MET A 256 3.41 6.76 17.42
CA MET A 256 3.79 5.40 17.04
C MET A 256 5.08 4.95 17.74
N LEU A 257 5.48 3.70 17.54
CA LEU A 257 6.70 3.14 18.13
C LEU A 257 7.98 3.86 17.71
N ASP A 258 8.03 4.47 16.54
CA ASP A 258 9.15 5.30 16.06
C ASP A 258 9.01 6.78 16.48
N GLY A 259 7.92 7.14 17.17
CA GLY A 259 7.62 8.50 17.58
C GLY A 259 6.83 9.31 16.54
N ALA A 260 6.46 8.74 15.39
CA ALA A 260 5.68 9.45 14.38
C ALA A 260 4.29 9.81 14.93
N THR A 261 3.84 11.04 14.64
CA THR A 261 2.49 11.55 14.95
C THR A 261 1.61 11.55 13.69
N PRO A 262 0.28 11.72 13.81
CA PRO A 262 -0.59 11.87 12.64
C PRO A 262 -0.19 13.07 11.76
N LEU A 263 0.24 14.18 12.36
CA LEU A 263 0.71 15.36 11.64
C LEU A 263 1.99 15.07 10.83
N LEU A 264 2.93 14.34 11.42
CA LEU A 264 4.14 13.85 10.73
C LEU A 264 3.79 12.95 9.54
N ALA A 265 2.83 12.02 9.71
CA ALA A 265 2.37 11.15 8.63
C ALA A 265 1.74 11.94 7.47
N ALA A 266 0.84 12.89 7.77
CA ALA A 266 0.24 13.77 6.76
C ALA A 266 1.29 14.65 6.05
N ALA A 267 2.29 15.15 6.79
CA ALA A 267 3.36 15.95 6.23
C ALA A 267 4.27 15.14 5.29
N LEU A 268 4.56 13.87 5.65
CA LEU A 268 5.34 12.95 4.83
C LEU A 268 4.67 12.65 3.49
N GLN A 269 3.34 12.58 3.46
CA GLN A 269 2.53 12.27 2.28
C GLN A 269 2.03 13.52 1.53
N GLY A 270 2.30 14.71 2.05
CA GLY A 270 2.00 15.97 1.36
C GLY A 270 0.56 16.44 1.47
N HIS A 271 -0.21 15.92 2.44
CA HIS A 271 -1.62 16.29 2.63
C HIS A 271 -1.76 17.63 3.37
N VAL A 272 -1.56 18.73 2.64
CA VAL A 272 -1.55 20.11 3.17
C VAL A 272 -2.82 20.44 3.96
N ASN A 273 -3.98 20.06 3.43
CA ASN A 273 -5.29 20.29 4.06
C ASN A 273 -5.42 19.57 5.41
N VAL A 274 -4.91 18.34 5.52
CA VAL A 274 -4.87 17.59 6.77
C VAL A 274 -3.89 18.21 7.77
N VAL A 275 -2.68 18.58 7.33
CA VAL A 275 -1.70 19.26 8.19
C VAL A 275 -2.26 20.57 8.73
N GLN A 276 -2.91 21.36 7.87
CA GLN A 276 -3.59 22.60 8.26
C GLN A 276 -4.69 22.36 9.29
N HIS A 277 -5.54 21.37 9.06
CA HIS A 277 -6.62 21.04 9.99
C HIS A 277 -6.07 20.57 11.35
N LEU A 278 -5.09 19.68 11.37
CA LEU A 278 -4.46 19.19 12.59
C LEU A 278 -3.84 20.35 13.40
N ALA A 279 -3.15 21.29 12.74
CA ALA A 279 -2.64 22.49 13.39
C ALA A 279 -3.76 23.40 13.93
N GLN A 280 -4.86 23.57 13.19
CA GLN A 280 -6.02 24.34 13.65
C GLN A 280 -6.67 23.75 14.90
N VAL A 281 -6.73 22.42 15.00
CA VAL A 281 -7.23 21.72 16.20
C VAL A 281 -6.17 21.56 17.30
N LYS A 282 -5.06 22.30 17.19
CA LYS A 282 -3.95 22.42 18.16
C LYS A 282 -3.12 21.14 18.36
N ALA A 283 -2.98 20.30 17.33
CA ALA A 283 -1.94 19.28 17.34
C ALA A 283 -0.54 19.95 17.38
N ASP A 284 0.39 19.36 18.11
CA ASP A 284 1.72 19.91 18.34
C ASP A 284 2.61 19.72 17.10
N ILE A 285 2.84 20.82 16.37
CA ILE A 285 3.71 20.88 15.19
C ILE A 285 5.19 20.62 15.51
N HIS A 286 5.59 20.70 16.78
CA HIS A 286 6.98 20.55 17.24
C HIS A 286 7.32 19.15 17.72
N LYS A 287 6.33 18.25 17.84
CA LYS A 287 6.62 16.84 18.15
C LYS A 287 7.46 16.21 17.06
N THR A 288 8.40 15.38 17.51
CA THR A 288 9.33 14.67 16.64
C THR A 288 9.29 13.18 16.89
N THR A 289 9.72 12.44 15.87
CA THR A 289 10.10 11.04 16.00
C THR A 289 11.25 10.84 16.98
N LYS A 290 11.55 9.57 17.30
CA LYS A 290 12.65 9.18 18.20
C LYS A 290 14.03 9.57 17.68
N ASP A 291 14.20 9.67 16.36
CA ASP A 291 15.41 10.17 15.71
C ASP A 291 15.44 11.69 15.54
N GLY A 292 14.43 12.39 16.05
CA GLY A 292 14.37 13.85 16.05
C GLY A 292 13.80 14.46 14.77
N ALA A 293 13.27 13.65 13.84
CA ALA A 293 12.62 14.14 12.63
C ALA A 293 11.33 14.90 12.98
N SER A 294 11.22 16.13 12.49
CA SER A 294 10.01 16.96 12.60
C SER A 294 9.14 16.84 11.34
N ALA A 295 7.92 17.36 11.39
CA ALA A 295 7.03 17.43 10.22
C ALA A 295 7.70 18.13 9.03
N LEU A 296 8.55 19.14 9.30
CA LEU A 296 9.30 19.85 8.27
C LEU A 296 10.38 18.96 7.62
N HIS A 297 11.01 18.06 8.38
CA HIS A 297 11.91 17.05 7.81
C HIS A 297 11.15 16.08 6.90
N ALA A 298 9.99 15.59 7.36
CA ALA A 298 9.18 14.64 6.63
C ALA A 298 8.72 15.20 5.27
N CYS A 299 8.14 16.41 5.26
CA CYS A 299 7.71 17.02 4.00
C CYS A 299 8.88 17.44 3.11
N ALA A 300 10.01 17.84 3.71
CA ALA A 300 11.20 18.22 2.95
C ALA A 300 11.84 17.02 2.25
N ARG A 301 11.90 15.87 2.93
CA ARG A 301 12.36 14.60 2.35
C ARG A 301 11.47 14.10 1.22
N SER A 302 10.17 14.37 1.26
CA SER A 302 9.23 13.95 0.22
C SER A 302 8.93 15.01 -0.86
N GLY A 303 9.50 16.20 -0.73
CA GLY A 303 9.38 17.26 -1.73
C GLY A 303 8.08 18.08 -1.68
N HIS A 304 7.37 18.08 -0.55
CA HIS A 304 6.08 18.76 -0.41
C HIS A 304 6.21 20.22 0.02
N VAL A 305 6.52 21.11 -0.93
CA VAL A 305 6.76 22.54 -0.69
C VAL A 305 5.57 23.28 -0.05
N ALA A 306 4.32 22.90 -0.38
CA ALA A 306 3.14 23.53 0.20
C ALA A 306 2.98 23.21 1.70
N VAL A 307 3.33 21.98 2.12
CA VAL A 307 3.39 21.61 3.54
C VAL A 307 4.53 22.35 4.24
N ALA A 308 5.73 22.37 3.63
CA ALA A 308 6.87 23.10 4.16
C ALA A 308 6.54 24.58 4.37
N ARG A 309 5.82 25.19 3.42
CA ARG A 309 5.35 26.57 3.52
C ARG A 309 4.50 26.80 4.75
N PHE A 310 3.41 26.04 4.85
CA PHE A 310 2.50 26.13 5.98
C PHE A 310 3.20 25.92 7.32
N LEU A 311 4.05 24.89 7.45
CA LEU A 311 4.75 24.59 8.70
C LEU A 311 5.70 25.73 9.12
N CYS A 312 6.44 26.31 8.18
CA CYS A 312 7.30 27.46 8.44
C CYS A 312 6.49 28.70 8.86
N GLU A 313 5.35 28.97 8.22
CA GLU A 313 4.43 30.05 8.58
C GLU A 313 3.80 29.81 9.97
N ALA A 314 3.56 28.55 10.33
CA ALA A 314 3.09 28.13 11.65
C ALA A 314 4.18 28.14 12.73
N GLY A 315 5.43 28.51 12.39
CA GLY A 315 6.52 28.66 13.35
C GLY A 315 7.38 27.42 13.57
N ALA A 316 7.34 26.43 12.68
CA ALA A 316 8.26 25.30 12.73
C ALA A 316 9.73 25.76 12.63
N ASP A 317 10.60 25.16 13.45
CA ASP A 317 12.04 25.43 13.41
C ASP A 317 12.65 24.85 12.12
N LYS A 318 13.10 25.77 11.26
CA LYS A 318 13.65 25.50 9.93
C LYS A 318 14.99 24.78 9.98
N ASP A 319 15.73 24.96 11.06
CA ASP A 319 17.08 24.45 11.23
C ASP A 319 17.18 23.41 12.34
N ARG A 320 16.03 22.92 12.83
CA ARG A 320 16.02 21.82 13.78
C ARG A 320 16.82 20.65 13.20
N ALA A 321 17.74 20.11 13.98
CA ALA A 321 18.54 18.97 13.59
C ALA A 321 17.96 17.67 14.16
N MET A 322 17.97 16.61 13.36
CA MET A 322 17.81 15.23 13.82
C MET A 322 19.02 14.79 14.68
N MET A 323 18.99 13.59 15.27
CA MET A 323 20.09 13.09 16.11
C MET A 323 21.46 13.09 15.40
N GLU A 324 21.48 12.78 14.10
CA GLU A 324 22.70 12.79 13.27
C GLU A 324 23.07 14.19 12.74
N GLY A 325 22.36 15.24 13.16
CA GLY A 325 22.59 16.62 12.74
C GLY A 325 21.77 17.06 11.53
N ALA A 326 21.19 16.12 10.78
CA ALA A 326 20.47 16.41 9.53
C ALA A 326 19.31 17.40 9.72
N THR A 327 19.30 18.43 8.88
CA THR A 327 18.28 19.50 8.84
C THR A 327 17.24 19.23 7.74
N PRO A 328 16.09 19.93 7.75
CA PRO A 328 15.12 19.84 6.65
C PRO A 328 15.72 20.22 5.29
N LEU A 329 16.58 21.25 5.25
CA LEU A 329 17.27 21.66 4.03
C LEU A 329 18.18 20.55 3.48
N LEU A 330 18.94 19.90 4.35
CA LEU A 330 19.78 18.77 3.96
C LEU A 330 18.95 17.59 3.46
N ALA A 331 17.81 17.29 4.11
CA ALA A 331 16.91 16.23 3.66
C ALA A 331 16.34 16.50 2.27
N ALA A 332 15.89 17.73 1.98
CA ALA A 332 15.41 18.12 0.65
C ALA A 332 16.51 18.06 -0.41
N ALA A 333 17.72 18.55 -0.08
CA ALA A 333 18.84 18.55 -1.00
C ALA A 333 19.32 17.13 -1.34
N LEU A 334 19.36 16.23 -0.35
CA LEU A 334 19.72 14.82 -0.55
C LEU A 334 18.75 14.10 -1.49
N GLN A 335 17.45 14.47 -1.47
CA GLN A 335 16.41 13.87 -2.30
C GLN A 335 16.14 14.61 -3.62
N GLY A 336 16.86 15.71 -3.89
CA GLY A 336 16.74 16.43 -5.16
C GLY A 336 15.52 17.35 -5.25
N HIS A 337 14.95 17.77 -4.12
CA HIS A 337 13.72 18.58 -4.10
C HIS A 337 14.00 20.08 -4.18
N THR A 338 14.32 20.57 -5.39
CA THR A 338 14.72 21.95 -5.68
C THR A 338 13.74 23.01 -5.15
N GLU A 339 12.44 22.81 -5.29
CA GLU A 339 11.43 23.78 -4.82
C GLU A 339 11.43 23.93 -3.29
N VAL A 340 11.59 22.83 -2.55
CA VAL A 340 11.69 22.88 -1.09
C VAL A 340 12.99 23.54 -0.67
N VAL A 341 14.11 23.22 -1.33
CA VAL A 341 15.41 23.84 -1.07
C VAL A 341 15.31 25.35 -1.24
N ARG A 342 14.77 25.82 -2.38
CA ARG A 342 14.58 27.25 -2.64
C ARG A 342 13.73 27.89 -1.55
N TYR A 343 12.58 27.29 -1.25
CA TYR A 343 11.67 27.81 -0.24
C TYR A 343 12.31 27.92 1.15
N LEU A 344 13.01 26.88 1.62
CA LEU A 344 13.65 26.89 2.94
C LEU A 344 14.75 27.96 3.01
N CYS A 345 15.56 28.10 1.97
CA CYS A 345 16.58 29.14 1.85
C CYS A 345 15.97 30.56 1.85
N ASP A 346 14.90 30.78 1.09
CA ASP A 346 14.19 32.07 1.05
C ASP A 346 13.50 32.38 2.37
N ALA A 347 13.02 31.35 3.07
CA ALA A 347 12.47 31.46 4.41
C ALA A 347 13.54 31.67 5.49
N GLY A 348 14.83 31.71 5.14
CA GLY A 348 15.93 32.00 6.06
C GLY A 348 16.48 30.81 6.85
N ALA A 349 16.32 29.58 6.35
CA ALA A 349 17.08 28.44 6.87
C ALA A 349 18.59 28.66 6.69
N ASP A 350 19.40 28.14 7.61
CA ASP A 350 20.85 28.18 7.53
C ASP A 350 21.34 27.25 6.40
N LYS A 351 21.71 27.88 5.30
CA LYS A 351 22.11 27.24 4.03
C LYS A 351 23.39 26.42 4.16
N ASP A 352 24.25 26.81 5.10
CA ASP A 352 25.59 26.25 5.29
C ASP A 352 25.70 25.43 6.57
N ARG A 353 24.57 25.12 7.21
CA ARG A 353 24.53 24.27 8.38
C ARG A 353 25.07 22.88 8.06
N THR A 354 25.95 22.40 8.92
CA THR A 354 26.62 21.12 8.74
C THR A 354 26.09 20.07 9.70
N ILE A 355 26.11 18.82 9.25
CA ILE A 355 25.91 17.64 10.10
C ILE A 355 27.27 17.14 10.61
N CYS A 356 27.27 15.95 11.24
CA CYS A 356 28.50 15.24 11.57
C CYS A 356 29.43 15.18 10.33
N ASP A 357 30.72 15.45 10.53
CA ASP A 357 31.77 15.48 9.50
C ASP A 357 31.78 16.66 8.53
N GLY A 358 30.94 17.66 8.76
CA GLY A 358 30.99 18.92 8.01
C GLY A 358 30.21 18.89 6.69
N VAL A 359 29.38 17.86 6.47
CA VAL A 359 28.54 17.73 5.26
C VAL A 359 27.46 18.80 5.29
N THR A 360 27.31 19.56 4.20
CA THR A 360 26.24 20.55 3.98
C THR A 360 25.18 20.01 3.01
N ALA A 361 24.05 20.71 2.88
CA ALA A 361 23.07 20.44 1.84
C ALA A 361 23.70 20.47 0.43
N PHE A 362 24.69 21.33 0.24
CA PHE A 362 25.46 21.45 -1.00
C PHE A 362 26.24 20.16 -1.31
N HIS A 363 26.96 19.61 -0.34
CA HIS A 363 27.66 18.32 -0.49
C HIS A 363 26.69 17.20 -0.86
N ALA A 364 25.57 17.11 -0.14
CA ALA A 364 24.58 16.06 -0.38
C ALA A 364 23.98 16.13 -1.80
N ALA A 365 23.67 17.33 -2.30
CA ALA A 365 23.17 17.52 -3.66
C ALA A 365 24.23 17.16 -4.71
N ALA A 366 25.48 17.57 -4.47
CA ALA A 366 26.58 17.31 -5.39
C ALA A 366 26.95 15.81 -5.46
N GLU A 367 27.00 15.13 -4.31
CA GLU A 367 27.25 13.68 -4.21
C GLU A 367 26.13 12.85 -4.86
N ARG A 368 24.89 13.34 -4.88
CA ARG A 368 23.74 12.63 -5.47
C ARG A 368 23.45 13.00 -6.92
N GLY A 369 24.18 13.95 -7.50
CA GLY A 369 24.03 14.35 -8.90
C GLY A 369 22.85 15.31 -9.15
N HIS A 370 22.32 15.96 -8.10
CA HIS A 370 21.16 16.84 -8.21
C HIS A 370 21.54 18.24 -8.71
N ALA A 371 21.84 18.35 -10.00
CA ALA A 371 22.32 19.58 -10.63
C ALA A 371 21.40 20.80 -10.43
N GLU A 372 20.09 20.62 -10.51
CA GLU A 372 19.12 21.70 -10.27
C GLU A 372 19.17 22.22 -8.82
N VAL A 373 19.34 21.32 -7.84
CA VAL A 373 19.52 21.72 -6.45
C VAL A 373 20.84 22.46 -6.27
N VAL A 374 21.92 21.98 -6.88
CA VAL A 374 23.23 22.64 -6.85
C VAL A 374 23.15 24.05 -7.46
N GLN A 375 22.53 24.19 -8.62
CA GLN A 375 22.28 25.48 -9.27
C GLN A 375 21.46 26.40 -8.34
N CYS A 376 20.39 25.87 -7.74
CA CYS A 376 19.58 26.63 -6.79
C CYS A 376 20.39 27.08 -5.57
N LEU A 377 21.25 26.22 -5.02
CA LEU A 377 22.10 26.55 -3.87
C LEU A 377 23.15 27.63 -4.22
N CYS A 378 23.71 27.61 -5.44
CA CYS A 378 24.52 28.71 -5.97
C CYS A 378 23.73 30.03 -6.02
N GLU A 379 22.51 30.01 -6.58
CA GLU A 379 21.66 31.20 -6.75
C GLU A 379 21.29 31.85 -5.42
N VAL A 380 21.00 31.04 -4.39
CA VAL A 380 20.69 31.54 -3.04
C VAL A 380 21.96 31.88 -2.22
N GLY A 381 23.15 31.70 -2.79
CA GLY A 381 24.42 32.09 -2.17
C GLY A 381 24.88 31.17 -1.03
N ALA A 382 24.60 29.87 -1.09
CA ALA A 382 25.23 28.90 -0.20
C ALA A 382 26.73 28.77 -0.51
N ASP A 383 27.55 28.44 0.49
CA ASP A 383 28.99 28.30 0.37
C ASP A 383 29.36 27.03 -0.43
N LYS A 384 29.53 27.24 -1.73
CA LYS A 384 29.92 26.23 -2.73
C LYS A 384 31.34 25.69 -2.56
N ASP A 385 32.19 26.36 -1.79
CA ASP A 385 33.60 25.99 -1.56
C ASP A 385 33.84 25.40 -0.17
N LYS A 386 32.80 25.35 0.68
CA LYS A 386 32.89 24.82 2.04
C LYS A 386 33.41 23.39 2.02
N ALA A 387 34.49 23.11 2.73
CA ALA A 387 35.05 21.77 2.84
C ALA A 387 34.48 21.01 4.05
N MET A 388 34.25 19.71 3.87
CA MET A 388 34.05 18.77 4.98
C MET A 388 35.30 18.66 5.86
N ARG A 389 35.19 17.99 7.01
CA ARG A 389 36.32 17.80 7.94
C ARG A 389 37.52 17.08 7.31
N ASN A 390 37.29 16.24 6.31
CA ASN A 390 38.33 15.53 5.56
C ASN A 390 38.90 16.35 4.38
N GLY A 391 38.47 17.60 4.20
CA GLY A 391 38.91 18.50 3.12
C GLY A 391 38.13 18.34 1.81
N LEU A 392 37.16 17.43 1.74
CA LEU A 392 36.38 17.19 0.53
C LEU A 392 35.36 18.31 0.33
N THR A 393 35.37 18.97 -0.83
CA THR A 393 34.41 20.02 -1.22
C THR A 393 33.27 19.46 -2.09
N PRO A 394 32.18 20.19 -2.32
CA PRO A 394 31.08 19.72 -3.18
C PRO A 394 31.53 19.37 -4.60
N LEU A 395 32.46 20.14 -5.19
CA LEU A 395 33.02 19.82 -6.51
C LEU A 395 33.75 18.47 -6.50
N MET A 396 34.55 18.21 -5.46
CA MET A 396 35.21 16.92 -5.30
C MET A 396 34.17 15.80 -5.24
N ALA A 397 33.11 15.96 -4.43
CA ALA A 397 32.05 14.95 -4.31
C ALA A 397 31.43 14.61 -5.67
N ALA A 398 31.10 15.62 -6.46
CA ALA A 398 30.54 15.45 -7.81
C ALA A 398 31.51 14.70 -8.74
N CYS A 399 32.80 15.05 -8.74
CA CYS A 399 33.81 14.38 -9.55
C CYS A 399 33.99 12.90 -9.14
N LEU A 400 33.98 12.60 -7.84
CA LEU A 400 34.14 11.22 -7.35
C LEU A 400 32.99 10.31 -7.75
N GLN A 401 31.79 10.85 -7.83
CA GLN A 401 30.58 10.13 -8.23
C GLN A 401 30.31 10.18 -9.74
N GLY A 402 31.15 10.89 -10.51
CA GLY A 402 31.02 11.00 -11.97
C GLY A 402 29.84 11.87 -12.43
N HIS A 403 29.43 12.85 -11.63
CA HIS A 403 28.29 13.72 -11.94
C HIS A 403 28.70 14.94 -12.77
N GLU A 404 28.96 14.71 -14.06
CA GLU A 404 29.44 15.71 -15.02
C GLU A 404 28.56 16.97 -15.10
N GLU A 405 27.23 16.81 -15.08
CA GLU A 405 26.29 17.95 -15.07
C GLU A 405 26.51 18.85 -13.84
N VAL A 406 26.67 18.27 -12.66
CA VAL A 406 26.94 19.02 -11.43
C VAL A 406 28.29 19.72 -11.51
N VAL A 407 29.32 19.03 -12.01
CA VAL A 407 30.66 19.62 -12.20
C VAL A 407 30.57 20.83 -13.12
N ARG A 408 29.84 20.73 -14.24
CA ARG A 408 29.63 21.85 -15.16
C ARG A 408 28.94 23.02 -14.47
N VAL A 409 27.83 22.76 -13.78
CA VAL A 409 27.08 23.79 -13.04
C VAL A 409 27.98 24.50 -12.01
N LEU A 410 28.80 23.76 -11.26
CA LEU A 410 29.73 24.35 -10.30
C LEU A 410 30.79 25.23 -10.97
N CYS A 411 31.38 24.76 -12.07
CA CYS A 411 32.36 25.51 -12.86
C CYS A 411 31.75 26.79 -13.47
N ASP A 412 30.53 26.70 -14.01
CA ASP A 412 29.80 27.84 -14.58
C ASP A 412 29.47 28.89 -13.50
N ASN A 413 29.27 28.44 -12.25
CA ASN A 413 29.12 29.32 -11.09
C ASN A 413 30.45 29.74 -10.48
N GLY A 414 31.59 29.49 -11.11
CA GLY A 414 32.91 30.02 -10.72
C GLY A 414 33.61 29.27 -9.59
N VAL A 415 33.27 28.01 -9.34
CA VAL A 415 34.08 27.13 -8.48
C VAL A 415 35.35 26.74 -9.25
N MET A 416 36.52 26.99 -8.65
CA MET A 416 37.80 26.69 -9.28
C MET A 416 38.21 25.24 -9.01
N MET A 417 38.70 24.55 -10.06
CA MET A 417 39.18 23.16 -9.98
C MET A 417 40.48 23.00 -9.16
N GLU A 418 41.17 24.10 -8.82
CA GLU A 418 42.46 24.10 -8.13
C GLU A 418 42.37 23.97 -6.60
N THR A 419 41.25 23.48 -6.05
CA THR A 419 41.17 23.19 -4.61
C THR A 419 42.30 22.23 -4.20
N PRO A 420 43.17 22.59 -3.24
CA PRO A 420 44.39 21.83 -2.95
C PRO A 420 44.05 20.44 -2.41
N MET A 421 44.15 19.43 -3.28
CA MET A 421 43.92 18.02 -2.95
C MET A 421 45.21 17.36 -2.44
N ARG A 422 45.06 16.33 -1.60
CA ARG A 422 46.09 15.28 -1.47
C ARG A 422 46.26 14.60 -2.84
N GLU A 423 47.50 14.32 -3.24
CA GLU A 423 47.91 13.85 -4.59
C GLU A 423 47.08 12.67 -5.15
N ASP A 424 46.50 11.83 -4.29
CA ASP A 424 45.71 10.65 -4.69
C ASP A 424 44.41 10.98 -5.45
N TRP A 425 43.81 12.16 -5.26
CA TRP A 425 42.50 12.51 -5.84
C TRP A 425 42.58 13.32 -7.14
N GLY A 426 43.74 13.90 -7.45
CA GLY A 426 43.94 14.73 -8.65
C GLY A 426 43.74 13.98 -9.97
N ASN A 427 43.91 12.66 -9.97
CA ASN A 427 43.75 11.82 -11.17
C ASN A 427 42.27 11.65 -11.59
N LEU A 428 41.31 11.67 -10.65
CA LEU A 428 39.88 11.52 -10.95
C LEU A 428 39.28 12.78 -11.61
N ILE A 429 39.66 13.97 -11.12
CA ILE A 429 39.24 15.24 -11.71
C ILE A 429 39.83 15.43 -13.12
N THR A 430 41.09 15.03 -13.33
CA THR A 430 41.77 15.18 -14.64
C THR A 430 41.14 14.32 -15.74
N ILE A 431 40.46 13.22 -15.39
CA ILE A 431 39.77 12.35 -16.35
C ILE A 431 38.42 12.96 -16.77
N VAL A 432 37.68 13.57 -15.83
CA VAL A 432 36.38 14.21 -16.10
C VAL A 432 36.55 15.56 -16.80
N ALA A 433 37.61 16.32 -16.49
CA ALA A 433 37.89 17.62 -17.12
C ALA A 433 38.33 17.56 -18.60
N ARG A 434 38.62 16.36 -19.12
CA ARG A 434 39.21 16.14 -20.46
C ARG A 434 38.23 15.57 -21.49
N GLN A 435 36.97 15.36 -21.11
CA GLN A 435 35.86 15.04 -22.02
C GLN A 435 34.97 16.28 -22.13
#